data_AF-A0A972SU96-F1
#
_entry.id   AF-A0A972SU96-F1
#
_cell.length_a   1.000
_cell.length_b   1.000
_cell.length_c   1.000
_cell.angle_alpha   90.00
_cell.angle_beta   90.00
_cell.angle_gamma   90.00
#
_symmetry.space_group_name_H-M   'P 1'
#
loop_
_entity.id
_entity.type
_entity.pdbx_description
1 polymer ?
#
loop_
_entity_poly.entity_id
_entity_poly.type
_entity_poly.pdbx_seq_one_letter_code
_entity_poly.pdbx_strand_id
1 'polypeptide(L)'
;MSLLKRLEQEKGTARTSVDKGRDRSTPTAVRPDPYQELKQRIHKQIIEELDADFLTTKEKDKRDLDDAQLTAQVESIVNEVIDSQPAFISRTDRQKILNEILDEVFGFGPINPLIQDPTVSEIMVNGPKQVYVERHGRLQLTDITFRDNEHVLHIIEKIVAPLGRRIDESMPMVDARLPDGSRVNAIIPPLALGGPTITIRKFARDPLKIEDLIRFGTLTPEMARFIEACVKARLNLVVSGGTGSGKTTTLNVLSSFIPPDERIITIEDAAELQLHQEHVISLESRPANIEGKGAITIRDLVRNSLRMRPDRIVVGEVRSGEALDMLQAMNTGHDGSLTTAHANSPRDLLARLETMVLMAGMELPVRAIREQIASALDLIVHQSRLRDGSRKITYLTEVQGMEGDVIVLQDIFVYEQQGVDDHGRIIGRFRATGIRPKFIDRLEAAGIKLPAEIFRI
;
A
#
# COMPACT_ATOMS: atom_id res chain seq x y z
N MET A 1 23.68 -55.02 21.82
CA MET A 1 22.43 -54.35 22.27
C MET A 1 22.19 -53.16 21.35
N SER A 2 21.06 -53.16 20.62
CA SER A 2 20.76 -52.20 19.54
C SER A 2 20.50 -50.77 20.04
N LEU A 3 20.89 -49.77 19.22
CA LEU A 3 20.65 -48.34 19.42
C LEU A 3 19.17 -48.02 19.72
N LEU A 4 18.24 -48.84 19.22
CA LEU A 4 16.79 -48.73 19.49
C LEU A 4 16.44 -48.87 20.98
N LYS A 5 17.18 -49.71 21.74
CA LYS A 5 16.89 -49.94 23.16
C LYS A 5 17.36 -48.80 24.07
N ARG A 6 18.28 -47.95 23.60
CA ARG A 6 18.73 -46.73 24.31
C ARG A 6 17.77 -45.56 24.11
N LEU A 7 17.18 -45.43 22.92
CA LEU A 7 16.19 -44.39 22.61
C LEU A 7 14.83 -44.61 23.27
N GLU A 8 14.49 -45.85 23.64
CA GLU A 8 13.25 -46.15 24.38
C GLU A 8 13.34 -45.83 25.88
N GLN A 9 14.54 -45.86 26.48
CA GLN A 9 14.73 -45.51 27.90
C GLN A 9 14.76 -43.98 28.14
N GLU A 10 15.13 -43.17 27.15
CA GLU A 10 15.12 -41.70 27.27
C GLU A 10 13.72 -41.08 27.07
N LYS A 11 12.74 -41.84 26.56
CA LYS A 11 11.35 -41.36 26.41
C LYS A 11 10.48 -41.54 27.67
N GLY A 12 11.02 -42.12 28.74
CA GLY A 12 10.26 -42.50 29.95
C GLY A 12 10.13 -41.44 31.06
N THR A 13 10.86 -40.32 31.02
CA THR A 13 11.04 -39.44 32.21
C THR A 13 10.90 -37.94 31.94
N ALA A 14 10.05 -37.54 30.99
CA ALA A 14 9.68 -36.13 30.83
C ALA A 14 8.15 -35.97 30.71
N ARG A 15 7.46 -36.10 31.85
CA ARG A 15 6.07 -35.66 32.01
C ARG A 15 5.96 -34.82 33.28
N THR A 16 6.17 -33.51 33.17
CA THR A 16 5.44 -32.49 33.93
C THR A 16 5.73 -31.09 33.39
N SER A 17 4.67 -30.27 33.39
CA SER A 17 4.59 -28.83 33.14
C SER A 17 5.04 -28.29 31.77
N VAL A 18 4.11 -28.30 30.81
CA VAL A 18 4.06 -27.26 29.78
C VAL A 18 2.69 -26.58 29.85
N ASP A 19 2.80 -25.29 30.10
CA ASP A 19 1.86 -24.17 30.10
C ASP A 19 0.58 -24.35 29.28
N LYS A 20 -0.57 -24.26 29.97
CA LYS A 20 -1.91 -24.13 29.36
C LYS A 20 -2.13 -22.67 29.02
N GLY A 21 -1.88 -22.27 27.78
CA GLY A 21 -2.10 -20.88 27.38
C GLY A 21 -1.88 -20.61 25.90
N ARG A 22 -2.67 -21.25 25.03
CA ARG A 22 -2.97 -20.73 23.69
C ARG A 22 -4.18 -21.48 23.15
N ASP A 23 -5.32 -20.87 23.38
CA ASP A 23 -6.60 -21.23 22.79
C ASP A 23 -6.46 -21.05 21.26
N ARG A 24 -6.11 -22.12 20.56
CA ARG A 24 -6.29 -22.21 19.11
C ARG A 24 -7.78 -22.41 18.92
N SER A 25 -8.51 -21.30 18.76
CA SER A 25 -9.89 -21.33 18.32
C SER A 25 -9.98 -22.20 17.07
N THR A 26 -10.55 -23.39 17.23
CA THR A 26 -11.02 -24.23 16.13
C THR A 26 -11.86 -23.36 15.20
N PRO A 27 -11.65 -23.37 13.87
CA PRO A 27 -12.51 -22.63 12.95
C PRO A 27 -13.95 -23.07 13.19
N THR A 28 -14.81 -22.11 13.51
CA THR A 28 -16.26 -22.32 13.55
C THR A 28 -16.65 -22.89 12.19
N ALA A 29 -17.18 -24.10 12.17
CA ALA A 29 -17.60 -24.75 10.93
C ALA A 29 -18.57 -23.81 10.18
N VAL A 30 -18.14 -23.34 9.00
CA VAL A 30 -18.96 -22.50 8.12
C VAL A 30 -20.26 -23.26 7.84
N ARG A 31 -21.41 -22.69 8.23
CA ARG A 31 -22.71 -23.30 7.96
C ARG A 31 -22.92 -23.34 6.44
N PRO A 32 -23.32 -24.48 5.85
CA PRO A 32 -23.64 -24.54 4.43
C PRO A 32 -24.73 -23.54 4.08
N ASP A 33 -24.56 -22.79 3.00
CA ASP A 33 -25.58 -21.87 2.51
C ASP A 33 -26.80 -22.67 2.01
N PRO A 34 -27.98 -22.53 2.63
CA PRO A 34 -29.16 -23.32 2.26
C PRO A 34 -29.67 -23.02 0.84
N TYR A 35 -29.23 -21.92 0.22
CA TYR A 35 -29.67 -21.49 -1.10
C TYR A 35 -28.63 -21.77 -2.21
N GLN A 36 -27.56 -22.52 -1.91
CA GLN A 36 -26.46 -22.74 -2.85
C GLN A 36 -26.89 -23.37 -4.18
N GLU A 37 -27.77 -24.38 -4.16
CA GLU A 37 -28.29 -25.04 -5.38
C GLU A 37 -29.19 -24.10 -6.20
N LEU A 38 -30.03 -23.31 -5.52
CA LEU A 38 -30.88 -22.31 -6.18
C LEU A 38 -30.02 -21.27 -6.91
N LYS A 39 -28.99 -20.73 -6.23
CA LYS A 39 -28.04 -19.77 -6.82
C LYS A 39 -27.33 -20.34 -8.04
N GLN A 40 -26.92 -21.62 -8.02
CA GLN A 40 -26.31 -22.26 -9.19
C GLN A 40 -27.25 -22.32 -10.39
N ARG A 41 -28.52 -22.65 -10.19
CA ARG A 41 -29.50 -22.66 -11.30
C ARG A 41 -29.76 -21.26 -11.84
N ILE A 42 -29.90 -20.26 -10.96
CA ILE A 42 -30.04 -18.85 -11.35
C ILE A 42 -28.83 -18.45 -12.22
N HIS A 43 -27.61 -18.72 -11.77
CA HIS A 43 -26.40 -18.37 -12.50
C HIS A 43 -26.31 -19.04 -13.87
N LYS A 44 -26.68 -20.33 -13.96
CA LYS A 44 -26.72 -21.06 -15.24
C LYS A 44 -27.71 -20.41 -16.22
N GLN A 45 -28.90 -20.04 -15.74
CA GLN A 45 -29.93 -19.43 -16.58
C GLN A 45 -29.54 -18.01 -17.02
N ILE A 46 -28.89 -17.24 -16.15
CA ILE A 46 -28.34 -15.93 -16.50
C ILE A 46 -27.32 -16.06 -17.64
N ILE A 47 -26.41 -17.04 -17.59
CA ILE A 47 -25.45 -17.28 -18.68
C ILE A 47 -26.19 -17.63 -19.98
N GLU A 48 -27.15 -18.55 -19.93
CA GLU A 48 -27.89 -19.00 -21.12
C GLU A 48 -28.66 -17.87 -21.80
N GLU A 49 -29.28 -16.98 -21.02
CA GLU A 49 -30.05 -15.83 -21.55
C GLU A 49 -29.14 -14.66 -21.98
N LEU A 50 -28.09 -14.34 -21.22
CA LEU A 50 -27.15 -13.27 -21.59
C LEU A 50 -26.28 -13.66 -22.80
N ASP A 51 -25.86 -14.92 -22.93
CA ASP A 51 -25.13 -15.39 -24.12
C ASP A 51 -26.05 -15.41 -25.35
N ALA A 52 -27.33 -15.72 -25.20
CA ALA A 52 -28.30 -15.66 -26.30
C ALA A 52 -28.53 -14.22 -26.79
N ASP A 53 -28.61 -13.25 -25.88
CA ASP A 53 -28.65 -11.83 -26.21
C ASP A 53 -27.31 -11.34 -26.80
N PHE A 54 -26.17 -11.83 -26.32
CA PHE A 54 -24.85 -11.53 -26.90
C PHE A 54 -24.66 -12.10 -28.32
N LEU A 55 -25.22 -13.29 -28.60
CA LEU A 55 -25.15 -13.95 -29.91
C LEU A 55 -26.10 -13.35 -30.94
N THR A 56 -27.24 -12.79 -30.51
CA THR A 56 -28.18 -12.09 -31.39
C THR A 56 -27.75 -10.66 -31.72
N THR A 57 -26.94 -10.02 -30.87
CA THR A 57 -26.41 -8.66 -31.05
C THR A 57 -25.09 -8.62 -31.84
N LYS A 58 -24.98 -9.42 -32.91
CA LYS A 58 -23.96 -9.16 -33.95
C LYS A 58 -24.44 -7.97 -34.78
N GLU A 59 -23.64 -6.89 -34.75
CA GLU A 59 -23.79 -5.64 -35.51
C GLU A 59 -24.61 -4.52 -34.84
N LYS A 60 -23.99 -3.80 -33.89
CA LYS A 60 -23.77 -2.33 -33.90
C LYS A 60 -23.45 -1.83 -32.49
N ASP A 61 -22.42 -0.98 -32.40
CA ASP A 61 -22.06 -0.14 -31.25
C ASP A 61 -22.03 -0.81 -29.86
N LYS A 62 -20.90 -1.49 -29.62
CA LYS A 62 -20.42 -1.80 -28.28
C LYS A 62 -20.25 -0.52 -27.46
N ARG A 63 -21.13 -0.28 -26.48
CA ARG A 63 -20.79 0.11 -25.08
C ARG A 63 -21.92 0.72 -24.24
N ASP A 64 -23.15 0.83 -24.72
CA ASP A 64 -24.24 1.45 -23.93
C ASP A 64 -25.50 0.58 -23.82
N LEU A 65 -25.36 -0.70 -23.44
CA LEU A 65 -26.45 -1.31 -22.67
C LEU A 65 -26.36 -0.64 -21.30
N ASP A 66 -27.33 0.23 -21.00
CA ASP A 66 -27.38 0.96 -19.74
C ASP A 66 -27.29 -0.05 -18.59
N ASP A 67 -26.37 0.14 -17.63
CA ASP A 67 -26.19 -0.77 -16.48
C ASP A 67 -27.53 -1.01 -15.77
N ALA A 68 -28.44 -0.04 -15.82
CA ALA A 68 -29.81 -0.14 -15.33
C ALA A 68 -30.66 -1.18 -16.08
N GLN A 69 -30.53 -1.30 -17.39
CA GLN A 69 -31.27 -2.27 -18.21
C GLN A 69 -30.77 -3.70 -17.96
N LEU A 70 -29.45 -3.89 -17.88
CA LEU A 70 -28.84 -5.19 -17.56
C LEU A 70 -29.20 -5.63 -16.13
N THR A 71 -29.17 -4.70 -15.18
CA THR A 71 -29.61 -4.97 -13.80
C THR A 71 -31.07 -5.41 -13.76
N ALA A 72 -31.96 -4.72 -14.48
CA ALA A 72 -33.38 -5.06 -14.54
C ALA A 72 -33.63 -6.44 -15.19
N GLN A 73 -32.87 -6.81 -16.22
CA GLN A 73 -32.92 -8.15 -16.82
C GLN A 73 -32.50 -9.22 -15.82
N VAL A 74 -31.37 -9.05 -15.14
CA VAL A 74 -30.88 -9.99 -14.12
C VAL A 74 -31.90 -10.12 -12.97
N GLU A 75 -32.47 -9.01 -12.51
CA GLU A 75 -33.54 -9.01 -11.51
C GLU A 75 -34.75 -9.82 -11.97
N SER A 76 -35.17 -9.68 -13.24
CA SER A 76 -36.29 -10.43 -13.80
C SER A 76 -36.04 -11.94 -13.76
N ILE A 77 -34.86 -12.37 -14.24
CA ILE A 77 -34.47 -13.80 -14.27
C ILE A 77 -34.42 -14.37 -12.86
N VAL A 78 -33.78 -13.65 -11.92
CA VAL A 78 -33.70 -14.06 -10.51
C VAL A 78 -35.10 -14.25 -9.94
N ASN A 79 -36.00 -13.29 -10.18
CA ASN A 79 -37.37 -13.35 -9.69
C ASN A 79 -38.14 -14.54 -10.29
N GLU A 80 -38.08 -14.75 -11.61
CA GLU A 80 -38.71 -15.90 -12.28
C GLU A 80 -38.25 -17.24 -11.72
N VAL A 81 -36.94 -17.41 -11.55
CA VAL A 81 -36.37 -18.66 -11.02
C VAL A 81 -36.80 -18.88 -9.56
N ILE A 82 -36.86 -17.83 -8.74
CA ILE A 82 -37.34 -17.92 -7.35
C ILE A 82 -38.86 -18.20 -7.30
N ASP A 83 -39.65 -17.62 -8.20
CA ASP A 83 -41.10 -17.85 -8.28
C ASP A 83 -41.45 -19.26 -8.81
N SER A 84 -40.56 -19.87 -9.60
CA SER A 84 -40.68 -21.27 -10.04
C SER A 84 -40.41 -22.30 -8.93
N GLN A 85 -39.96 -21.85 -7.76
CA GLN A 85 -39.57 -22.71 -6.66
C GLN A 85 -40.80 -23.14 -5.83
N PRO A 86 -40.96 -24.43 -5.49
CA PRO A 86 -42.06 -24.89 -4.65
C PRO A 86 -41.93 -24.45 -3.18
N ALA A 87 -40.76 -24.00 -2.75
CA ALA A 87 -40.48 -23.59 -1.38
C ALA A 87 -40.69 -22.09 -1.18
N PHE A 88 -41.35 -21.71 -0.08
CA PHE A 88 -41.53 -20.31 0.26
C PHE A 88 -40.20 -19.69 0.70
N ILE A 89 -39.70 -18.74 -0.09
CA ILE A 89 -38.50 -17.95 0.22
C ILE A 89 -38.94 -16.61 0.81
N SER A 90 -38.41 -16.26 1.98
CA SER A 90 -38.76 -14.99 2.63
C SER A 90 -38.33 -13.80 1.77
N ARG A 91 -39.02 -12.66 1.89
CA ARG A 91 -38.61 -11.42 1.17
C ARG A 91 -37.17 -11.03 1.47
N THR A 92 -36.71 -11.22 2.70
CA THR A 92 -35.34 -10.94 3.13
C THR A 92 -34.34 -11.85 2.42
N ASP A 93 -34.63 -13.15 2.34
CA ASP A 93 -33.76 -14.11 1.65
C ASP A 93 -33.75 -13.89 0.14
N ARG A 94 -34.90 -13.55 -0.46
CA ARG A 94 -34.97 -13.17 -1.89
C ARG A 94 -34.06 -11.97 -2.18
N GLN A 95 -34.14 -10.91 -1.37
CA GLN A 95 -33.28 -9.74 -1.57
C GLN A 95 -31.80 -10.08 -1.39
N LYS A 96 -31.48 -10.95 -0.42
CA LYS A 96 -30.10 -11.41 -0.19
C LYS A 96 -29.57 -12.19 -1.39
N ILE A 97 -30.34 -13.15 -1.91
CA ILE A 97 -29.98 -13.93 -3.11
C ILE A 97 -29.78 -12.99 -4.29
N LEU A 98 -30.68 -12.04 -4.51
CA LEU A 98 -30.57 -11.07 -5.59
C LEU A 98 -29.27 -10.27 -5.50
N ASN A 99 -28.97 -9.68 -4.33
CA ASN A 99 -27.75 -8.90 -4.14
C ASN A 99 -26.49 -9.73 -4.39
N GLU A 100 -26.45 -10.97 -3.92
CA GLU A 100 -25.31 -11.87 -4.16
C GLU A 100 -25.14 -12.23 -5.64
N ILE A 101 -26.24 -12.42 -6.38
CA ILE A 101 -26.18 -12.66 -7.83
C ILE A 101 -25.73 -11.41 -8.58
N LEU A 102 -26.20 -10.22 -8.19
CA LEU A 102 -25.71 -8.96 -8.75
C LEU A 102 -24.21 -8.76 -8.47
N ASP A 103 -23.74 -9.10 -7.28
CA ASP A 103 -22.32 -9.08 -6.93
C ASP A 103 -21.50 -10.08 -7.79
N GLU A 104 -22.07 -11.23 -8.12
CA GLU A 104 -21.44 -12.21 -9.02
C GLU A 104 -21.35 -11.69 -10.47
N VAL A 105 -22.45 -11.13 -10.99
CA VAL A 105 -22.56 -10.70 -12.39
C VAL A 105 -21.81 -9.38 -12.63
N PHE A 106 -21.99 -8.38 -11.77
CA PHE A 106 -21.45 -7.03 -11.96
C PHE A 106 -20.26 -6.71 -11.04
N GLY A 107 -20.17 -7.35 -9.87
CA GLY A 107 -19.13 -7.11 -8.88
C GLY A 107 -17.97 -8.13 -8.93
N PHE A 108 -17.35 -8.36 -7.79
CA PHE A 108 -16.27 -9.34 -7.61
C PHE A 108 -16.73 -10.58 -6.84
N GLY A 109 -17.99 -11.00 -7.03
CA GLY A 109 -18.58 -12.17 -6.39
C GLY A 109 -18.63 -12.01 -4.85
N PRO A 110 -18.35 -13.08 -4.09
CA PRO A 110 -18.55 -13.09 -2.63
C PRO A 110 -17.75 -12.03 -1.86
N ILE A 111 -16.66 -11.53 -2.42
CA ILE A 111 -15.79 -10.52 -1.78
C ILE A 111 -16.23 -9.07 -2.05
N ASN A 112 -17.21 -8.85 -2.93
CA ASN A 112 -17.67 -7.51 -3.30
C ASN A 112 -18.08 -6.65 -2.07
N PRO A 113 -18.82 -7.19 -1.07
CA PRO A 113 -19.16 -6.42 0.14
C PRO A 113 -17.94 -6.00 0.95
N LEU A 114 -16.88 -6.82 0.99
CA LEU A 114 -15.62 -6.49 1.70
C LEU A 114 -14.84 -5.39 0.98
N ILE A 115 -14.87 -5.39 -0.35
CA ILE A 115 -14.27 -4.33 -1.18
C ILE A 115 -15.00 -3.00 -0.93
N GLN A 116 -16.32 -3.03 -0.74
CA GLN A 116 -17.10 -1.82 -0.47
C GLN A 116 -16.99 -1.32 0.98
N ASP A 117 -16.65 -2.19 1.94
CA ASP A 117 -16.60 -1.86 3.38
C ASP A 117 -15.41 -0.94 3.74
N PRO A 118 -15.64 0.33 4.13
CA PRO A 118 -14.56 1.29 4.38
C PRO A 118 -13.70 0.94 5.61
N THR A 119 -14.13 0.03 6.48
CA THR A 119 -13.36 -0.38 7.66
C THR A 119 -12.35 -1.49 7.38
N VAL A 120 -12.44 -2.12 6.20
CA VAL A 120 -11.49 -3.14 5.71
C VAL A 120 -10.33 -2.46 5.00
N SER A 121 -9.10 -2.78 5.40
CA SER A 121 -7.86 -2.31 4.75
C SER A 121 -7.27 -3.33 3.77
N GLU A 122 -7.48 -4.63 4.04
CA GLU A 122 -6.91 -5.72 3.23
C GLU A 122 -7.86 -6.93 3.22
N ILE A 123 -7.91 -7.65 2.09
CA ILE A 123 -8.70 -8.87 1.89
C ILE A 123 -7.75 -9.95 1.40
N MET A 124 -7.78 -11.13 2.02
CA MET A 124 -6.94 -12.27 1.67
C MET A 124 -7.81 -13.50 1.46
N VAL A 125 -7.91 -13.97 0.22
CA VAL A 125 -8.52 -15.23 -0.17
C VAL A 125 -7.41 -16.26 -0.25
N ASN A 126 -7.30 -17.14 0.76
CA ASN A 126 -6.29 -18.20 0.79
C ASN A 126 -6.80 -19.51 0.14
N GLY A 127 -8.01 -19.47 -0.39
CA GLY A 127 -8.73 -20.58 -0.99
C GLY A 127 -10.23 -20.39 -0.82
N PRO A 128 -11.07 -21.27 -1.39
CA PRO A 128 -12.50 -21.02 -1.51
C PRO A 128 -13.22 -20.97 -0.16
N LYS A 129 -12.68 -21.59 0.89
CA LYS A 129 -13.30 -21.64 2.23
C LYS A 129 -12.59 -20.80 3.28
N GLN A 130 -11.58 -20.02 2.88
CA GLN A 130 -10.75 -19.24 3.81
C GLN A 130 -10.53 -17.82 3.28
N VAL A 131 -11.40 -16.91 3.71
CA VAL A 131 -11.30 -15.48 3.41
C VAL A 131 -11.02 -14.73 4.71
N TYR A 132 -9.93 -13.97 4.73
CA TYR A 132 -9.52 -13.11 5.83
C TYR A 132 -9.65 -11.65 5.43
N VAL A 133 -9.85 -10.79 6.43
CA VAL A 133 -9.77 -9.34 6.28
C VAL A 133 -8.91 -8.73 7.36
N GLU A 134 -8.23 -7.63 7.03
CA GLU A 134 -7.67 -6.74 8.04
C GLU A 134 -8.67 -5.62 8.34
N ARG A 135 -9.00 -5.45 9.62
CA ARG A 135 -9.77 -4.32 10.14
C ARG A 135 -9.01 -3.68 11.30
N HIS A 136 -8.77 -2.38 11.22
CA HIS A 136 -8.02 -1.63 12.24
C HIS A 136 -6.67 -2.29 12.61
N GLY A 137 -5.94 -2.82 11.62
CA GLY A 137 -4.63 -3.47 11.84
C GLY A 137 -4.69 -4.88 12.44
N ARG A 138 -5.87 -5.51 12.49
CA ARG A 138 -6.06 -6.87 13.02
C ARG A 138 -6.66 -7.79 11.95
N LEU A 139 -6.05 -8.96 11.77
CA LEU A 139 -6.55 -10.02 10.88
C LEU A 139 -7.74 -10.75 11.50
N GLN A 140 -8.78 -10.97 10.70
CA GLN A 140 -10.03 -11.63 11.09
C GLN A 140 -10.47 -12.60 10.00
N LEU A 141 -10.87 -13.82 10.36
CA LEU A 141 -11.51 -14.75 9.44
C LEU A 141 -12.97 -14.33 9.23
N THR A 142 -13.42 -14.26 7.99
CA THR A 142 -14.81 -13.93 7.64
C THR A 142 -15.67 -15.18 7.47
N ASP A 143 -16.98 -15.00 7.44
CA ASP A 143 -17.98 -16.00 7.06
C ASP A 143 -18.16 -16.14 5.53
N ILE A 144 -17.58 -15.22 4.75
CA ILE A 144 -17.60 -15.24 3.29
C ILE A 144 -16.79 -16.43 2.76
N THR A 145 -17.39 -17.17 1.82
CA THR A 145 -16.74 -18.27 1.12
C THR A 145 -17.10 -18.26 -0.37
N PHE A 146 -16.19 -18.75 -1.19
CA PHE A 146 -16.44 -19.10 -2.58
C PHE A 146 -16.98 -20.52 -2.67
N ARG A 147 -17.57 -20.85 -3.82
CA ARG A 147 -18.11 -22.19 -4.10
C ARG A 147 -16.98 -23.23 -4.07
N ASP A 148 -15.96 -23.00 -4.89
CA ASP A 148 -14.85 -23.89 -5.21
C ASP A 148 -13.66 -23.09 -5.78
N ASN A 149 -12.58 -23.77 -6.13
CA ASN A 149 -11.39 -23.16 -6.73
C ASN A 149 -11.70 -22.51 -8.10
N GLU A 150 -12.57 -23.13 -8.90
CA GLU A 150 -12.98 -22.58 -10.20
C GLU A 150 -13.66 -21.22 -10.06
N HIS A 151 -14.49 -21.04 -9.04
CA HIS A 151 -15.09 -19.75 -8.75
C HIS A 151 -14.01 -18.70 -8.40
N VAL A 152 -13.02 -19.03 -7.58
CA VAL A 152 -11.91 -18.09 -7.29
C VAL A 152 -11.14 -17.74 -8.58
N LEU A 153 -10.86 -18.72 -9.44
CA LEU A 153 -10.22 -18.50 -10.75
C LEU A 153 -11.04 -17.56 -11.63
N HIS A 154 -12.35 -17.75 -11.71
CA HIS A 154 -13.23 -16.89 -12.48
C HIS A 154 -13.20 -15.43 -12.00
N ILE A 155 -13.17 -15.20 -10.68
CA ILE A 155 -13.03 -13.83 -10.14
C ILE A 155 -11.65 -13.24 -10.46
N ILE A 156 -10.58 -14.05 -10.43
CA ILE A 156 -9.24 -13.60 -10.87
C ILE A 156 -9.29 -13.18 -12.35
N GLU A 157 -9.87 -13.99 -13.23
CA GLU A 157 -10.01 -13.68 -14.66
C GLU A 157 -10.78 -12.37 -14.87
N LYS A 158 -11.89 -12.17 -14.14
CA LYS A 158 -12.69 -10.94 -14.19
C LYS A 158 -11.88 -9.70 -13.79
N ILE A 159 -10.96 -9.82 -12.83
CA ILE A 159 -10.07 -8.74 -12.40
C ILE A 159 -9.02 -8.42 -13.47
N VAL A 160 -8.41 -9.44 -14.08
CA VAL A 160 -7.25 -9.23 -14.97
C VAL A 160 -7.62 -8.95 -16.43
N ALA A 161 -8.76 -9.45 -16.92
CA ALA A 161 -9.15 -9.36 -18.32
C ALA A 161 -9.29 -7.90 -18.83
N PRO A 162 -9.94 -6.97 -18.11
CA PRO A 162 -10.04 -5.57 -18.54
C PRO A 162 -8.69 -4.85 -18.63
N LEU A 163 -7.70 -5.31 -17.86
CA LEU A 163 -6.34 -4.75 -17.83
C LEU A 163 -5.44 -5.29 -18.94
N GLY A 164 -5.94 -6.22 -19.77
CA GLY A 164 -5.14 -6.92 -20.78
C GLY A 164 -4.03 -7.78 -20.18
N ARG A 165 -4.17 -8.17 -18.89
CA ARG A 165 -3.23 -9.06 -18.21
C ARG A 165 -3.69 -10.52 -18.35
N ARG A 166 -2.76 -11.46 -18.21
CA ARG A 166 -3.02 -12.90 -18.28
C ARG A 166 -2.50 -13.62 -17.04
N ILE A 167 -3.20 -14.67 -16.65
CA ILE A 167 -2.80 -15.61 -15.62
C ILE A 167 -3.22 -17.01 -16.06
N ASP A 168 -2.26 -17.92 -16.13
CA ASP A 168 -2.43 -19.30 -16.58
C ASP A 168 -1.27 -20.15 -16.02
N GLU A 169 -1.22 -21.45 -16.33
CA GLU A 169 -0.16 -22.33 -15.80
C GLU A 169 1.27 -21.92 -16.20
N SER A 170 1.42 -21.18 -17.32
CA SER A 170 2.71 -20.65 -17.76
C SER A 170 3.09 -19.36 -17.03
N MET A 171 2.09 -18.60 -16.57
CA MET A 171 2.23 -17.39 -15.75
C MET A 171 1.31 -17.43 -14.54
N PRO A 172 1.62 -18.25 -13.53
CA PRO A 172 0.70 -18.55 -12.43
C PRO A 172 0.61 -17.45 -11.37
N MET A 173 1.10 -16.22 -11.65
CA MET A 173 1.04 -15.09 -10.74
C MET A 173 0.86 -13.78 -11.49
N VAL A 174 0.10 -12.85 -10.91
CA VAL A 174 -0.21 -11.56 -11.54
C VAL A 174 -0.44 -10.48 -10.49
N ASP A 175 0.04 -9.28 -10.79
CA ASP A 175 -0.36 -8.06 -10.10
C ASP A 175 -1.37 -7.29 -10.97
N ALA A 176 -2.39 -6.71 -10.35
CA ALA A 176 -3.49 -6.03 -11.01
C ALA A 176 -4.03 -4.88 -10.14
N ARG A 177 -4.99 -4.13 -10.68
CA ARG A 177 -5.71 -3.06 -9.99
C ARG A 177 -7.21 -3.21 -10.20
N LEU A 178 -7.98 -2.99 -9.14
CA LEU A 178 -9.42 -2.82 -9.24
C LEU A 178 -9.76 -1.41 -9.77
N PRO A 179 -11.00 -1.19 -10.27
CA PRO A 179 -11.47 0.11 -10.72
C PRO A 179 -11.39 1.22 -9.64
N ASP A 180 -11.47 0.85 -8.35
CA ASP A 180 -11.34 1.78 -7.22
C ASP A 180 -9.88 2.12 -6.86
N GLY A 181 -8.90 1.59 -7.62
CA GLY A 181 -7.48 1.79 -7.39
C GLY A 181 -6.83 0.78 -6.43
N SER A 182 -7.61 -0.10 -5.80
CA SER A 182 -7.09 -1.15 -4.92
C SER A 182 -6.15 -2.09 -5.66
N ARG A 183 -5.05 -2.49 -5.01
CA ARG A 183 -4.05 -3.39 -5.60
C ARG A 183 -4.44 -4.83 -5.37
N VAL A 184 -4.29 -5.65 -6.39
CA VAL A 184 -4.57 -7.09 -6.35
C VAL A 184 -3.30 -7.85 -6.70
N ASN A 185 -2.94 -8.81 -5.87
CA ASN A 185 -2.00 -9.87 -6.22
C ASN A 185 -2.78 -11.19 -6.27
N ALA A 186 -2.61 -11.96 -7.33
CA ALA A 186 -3.21 -13.29 -7.43
C ALA A 186 -2.17 -14.34 -7.85
N ILE A 187 -2.28 -15.53 -7.27
CA ILE A 187 -1.40 -16.68 -7.54
C ILE A 187 -2.28 -17.92 -7.72
N ILE A 188 -2.00 -18.73 -8.73
CA ILE A 188 -2.75 -19.95 -9.06
C ILE A 188 -1.84 -21.18 -9.00
N PRO A 189 -2.41 -22.40 -9.01
CA PRO A 189 -1.62 -23.62 -9.22
C PRO A 189 -0.79 -23.53 -10.52
N PRO A 190 0.41 -24.15 -10.56
CA PRO A 190 1.00 -25.02 -9.55
C PRO A 190 1.73 -24.32 -8.40
N LEU A 191 1.86 -22.99 -8.40
CA LEU A 191 2.57 -22.26 -7.32
C LEU A 191 1.78 -22.24 -6.02
N ALA A 192 0.47 -22.02 -6.11
CA ALA A 192 -0.43 -22.05 -4.96
C ALA A 192 -0.98 -23.47 -4.75
N LEU A 193 -0.23 -24.30 -4.00
CA LEU A 193 -0.58 -25.72 -3.77
C LEU A 193 -1.96 -25.94 -3.12
N GLY A 194 -2.44 -24.94 -2.36
CA GLY A 194 -3.76 -24.98 -1.71
C GLY A 194 -4.94 -24.60 -2.62
N GLY A 195 -4.68 -24.25 -3.88
CA GLY A 195 -5.63 -23.63 -4.79
C GLY A 195 -5.33 -22.15 -5.02
N PRO A 196 -6.09 -21.48 -5.89
CA PRO A 196 -5.89 -20.07 -6.24
C PRO A 196 -6.03 -19.15 -5.02
N THR A 197 -5.19 -18.13 -4.94
CA THR A 197 -5.18 -17.13 -3.88
C THR A 197 -5.28 -15.70 -4.43
N ILE A 198 -5.91 -14.81 -3.66
CA ILE A 198 -6.05 -13.39 -3.98
C ILE A 198 -5.69 -12.58 -2.74
N THR A 199 -4.87 -11.55 -2.88
CA THR A 199 -4.63 -10.54 -1.85
C THR A 199 -4.98 -9.18 -2.42
N ILE A 200 -5.93 -8.49 -1.79
CA ILE A 200 -6.38 -7.15 -2.19
C ILE A 200 -6.01 -6.17 -1.09
N ARG A 201 -5.11 -5.24 -1.40
CA ARG A 201 -4.79 -4.11 -0.54
C ARG A 201 -5.59 -2.90 -1.00
N LYS A 202 -6.54 -2.47 -0.16
CA LYS A 202 -7.49 -1.42 -0.53
C LYS A 202 -6.82 -0.06 -0.57
N PHE A 203 -7.21 0.74 -1.55
CA PHE A 203 -6.84 2.15 -1.59
C PHE A 203 -7.65 2.89 -0.52
N ALA A 204 -6.98 3.60 0.39
CA ALA A 204 -7.68 4.35 1.42
C ALA A 204 -8.50 5.47 0.74
N ARG A 205 -9.83 5.51 0.97
CA ARG A 205 -10.70 6.53 0.35
C ARG A 205 -10.40 7.93 0.85
N ASP A 206 -10.10 8.07 2.14
CA ASP A 206 -9.72 9.34 2.76
C ASP A 206 -8.23 9.29 3.15
N PRO A 207 -7.36 10.08 2.48
CA PRO A 207 -5.97 10.18 2.89
C PRO A 207 -5.90 10.88 4.25
N LEU A 208 -4.97 10.42 5.10
CA LEU A 208 -4.71 11.08 6.38
C LEU A 208 -4.23 12.52 6.15
N LYS A 209 -4.57 13.40 7.10
CA LYS A 209 -4.12 14.79 7.16
C LYS A 209 -3.09 14.97 8.27
N ILE A 210 -2.46 16.15 8.31
CA ILE A 210 -1.47 16.46 9.34
C ILE A 210 -2.08 16.42 10.75
N GLU A 211 -3.33 16.86 10.90
CA GLU A 211 -4.06 16.85 12.17
C GLU A 211 -4.23 15.41 12.69
N ASP A 212 -4.38 14.43 11.80
CA ASP A 212 -4.46 13.03 12.18
C ASP A 212 -3.12 12.52 12.72
N LEU A 213 -2.00 12.86 12.08
CA LEU A 213 -0.67 12.49 12.56
C LEU A 213 -0.36 13.12 13.92
N ILE A 214 -0.78 14.37 14.13
CA ILE A 214 -0.67 15.05 15.44
C ILE A 214 -1.55 14.34 16.48
N ARG A 215 -2.80 14.00 16.13
CA ARG A 215 -3.73 13.29 17.02
C ARG A 215 -3.23 11.89 17.41
N PHE A 216 -2.56 11.19 16.48
CA PHE A 216 -1.90 9.91 16.76
C PHE A 216 -0.59 10.06 17.57
N GLY A 217 -0.16 11.30 17.79
CA GLY A 217 1.10 11.65 18.43
C GLY A 217 2.31 11.19 17.62
N THR A 218 2.19 11.06 16.30
CA THR A 218 3.30 10.72 15.40
C THR A 218 4.35 11.83 15.34
N LEU A 219 3.91 13.07 15.50
CA LEU A 219 4.74 14.27 15.65
C LEU A 219 3.97 15.34 16.45
N THR A 220 4.66 16.38 16.91
CA THR A 220 4.02 17.53 17.57
C THR A 220 3.58 18.60 16.57
N PRO A 221 2.68 19.53 16.96
CA PRO A 221 2.32 20.69 16.13
C PRO A 221 3.51 21.58 15.75
N GLU A 222 4.52 21.69 16.61
CA GLU A 222 5.75 22.46 16.36
C GLU A 222 6.57 21.80 15.25
N MET A 223 6.74 20.47 15.33
CA MET A 223 7.40 19.69 14.28
C MET A 223 6.64 19.78 12.96
N ALA A 224 5.31 19.71 12.99
CA ALA A 224 4.46 19.86 11.81
C ALA A 224 4.67 21.23 11.12
N ARG A 225 4.61 22.32 11.90
CA ARG A 225 4.88 23.68 11.40
C ARG A 225 6.29 23.83 10.83
N PHE A 226 7.28 23.21 11.46
CA PHE A 226 8.65 23.21 10.96
C PHE A 226 8.76 22.49 9.60
N ILE A 227 8.19 21.29 9.47
CA ILE A 227 8.24 20.54 8.20
C ILE A 227 7.42 21.26 7.11
N GLU A 228 6.27 21.83 7.45
CA GLU A 228 5.47 22.64 6.52
C GLU A 228 6.30 23.81 5.96
N ALA A 229 7.03 24.52 6.82
CA ALA A 229 7.93 25.58 6.40
C ALA A 229 9.02 25.07 5.45
N CYS A 230 9.61 23.90 5.73
CA CYS A 230 10.60 23.27 4.87
C CYS A 230 10.04 22.92 3.49
N VAL A 231 8.83 22.35 3.42
CA VAL A 231 8.18 22.00 2.14
C VAL A 231 7.89 23.26 1.33
N LYS A 232 7.30 24.29 1.95
CA LYS A 232 6.98 25.55 1.27
C LYS A 232 8.22 26.32 0.80
N ALA A 233 9.33 26.24 1.53
CA ALA A 233 10.61 26.83 1.14
C ALA A 233 11.41 26.00 0.12
N ARG A 234 10.78 24.98 -0.50
CA ARG A 234 11.42 24.10 -1.50
C ARG A 234 12.69 23.41 -0.99
N LEU A 235 12.70 23.00 0.27
CA LEU A 235 13.76 22.10 0.77
C LEU A 235 13.52 20.68 0.25
N ASN A 236 14.59 19.98 -0.14
CA ASN A 236 14.52 18.59 -0.56
C ASN A 236 14.43 17.67 0.67
N LEU A 237 13.37 16.84 0.73
CA LEU A 237 13.10 15.98 1.88
C LEU A 237 13.10 14.50 1.54
N VAL A 238 13.60 13.70 2.48
CA VAL A 238 13.47 12.24 2.44
C VAL A 238 12.80 11.72 3.70
N VAL A 239 11.68 11.02 3.53
CA VAL A 239 11.01 10.29 4.60
C VAL A 239 11.60 8.88 4.69
N SER A 240 12.30 8.57 5.77
CA SER A 240 12.99 7.29 5.94
C SER A 240 12.42 6.44 7.06
N GLY A 241 12.63 5.12 6.99
CA GLY A 241 12.19 4.21 8.05
C GLY A 241 12.17 2.73 7.66
N GLY A 242 11.86 1.88 8.63
CA GLY A 242 11.67 0.43 8.41
C GLY A 242 10.34 0.08 7.74
N THR A 243 10.16 -1.20 7.39
CA THR A 243 8.91 -1.72 6.83
C THR A 243 7.74 -1.50 7.79
N GLY A 244 6.61 -1.04 7.25
CA GLY A 244 5.40 -0.75 8.03
C GLY A 244 5.50 0.46 8.96
N SER A 245 6.57 1.25 8.88
CA SER A 245 6.72 2.47 9.70
C SER A 245 5.74 3.57 9.32
N GLY A 246 5.20 3.57 8.09
CA GLY A 246 4.26 4.58 7.59
C GLY A 246 4.90 5.66 6.72
N LYS A 247 6.05 5.41 6.09
CA LYS A 247 6.79 6.37 5.24
C LYS A 247 5.89 7.02 4.18
N THR A 248 5.24 6.20 3.34
CA THR A 248 4.40 6.67 2.23
C THR A 248 3.22 7.49 2.72
N THR A 249 2.62 7.08 3.84
CA THR A 249 1.55 7.84 4.50
C THR A 249 2.02 9.23 4.93
N THR A 250 3.19 9.31 5.59
CA THR A 250 3.78 10.58 6.01
C THR A 250 4.18 11.41 4.80
N LEU A 251 4.80 10.82 3.77
CA LEU A 251 5.10 11.49 2.51
C LEU A 251 3.84 12.10 1.89
N ASN A 252 2.74 11.35 1.84
CA ASN A 252 1.47 11.85 1.31
C ASN A 252 0.97 13.08 2.07
N VAL A 253 0.96 13.01 3.41
CA VAL A 253 0.59 14.14 4.26
C VAL A 253 1.49 15.35 4.02
N LEU A 254 2.81 15.15 4.01
CA LEU A 254 3.77 16.25 3.81
C LEU A 254 3.69 16.87 2.42
N SER A 255 3.38 16.06 1.40
CA SER A 255 3.20 16.54 0.02
C SER A 255 1.98 17.46 -0.12
N SER A 256 1.01 17.39 0.81
CA SER A 256 -0.12 18.33 0.84
C SER A 256 0.28 19.77 1.19
N PHE A 257 1.48 19.98 1.76
CA PHE A 257 2.00 21.32 2.03
C PHE A 257 2.60 22.01 0.79
N ILE A 258 2.75 21.28 -0.33
CA ILE A 258 3.18 21.87 -1.59
C ILE A 258 2.13 22.90 -2.05
N PRO A 259 2.53 24.15 -2.37
CA PRO A 259 1.61 25.17 -2.85
C PRO A 259 0.77 24.73 -4.07
N PRO A 260 -0.51 25.14 -4.17
CA PRO A 260 -1.43 24.67 -5.20
C PRO A 260 -1.10 25.16 -6.62
N ASP A 261 -0.27 26.21 -6.74
CA ASP A 261 0.20 26.79 -8.00
C ASP A 261 1.41 26.05 -8.60
N GLU A 262 1.97 25.08 -7.88
CA GLU A 262 3.10 24.27 -8.34
C GLU A 262 2.63 23.04 -9.13
N ARG A 263 3.32 22.74 -10.24
CA ARG A 263 3.12 21.52 -11.02
C ARG A 263 3.90 20.36 -10.41
N ILE A 264 3.19 19.31 -10.02
CA ILE A 264 3.75 18.17 -9.29
C ILE A 264 3.72 16.92 -10.18
N ILE A 265 4.84 16.21 -10.25
CA ILE A 265 4.90 14.88 -10.86
C ILE A 265 5.19 13.85 -9.79
N THR A 266 4.28 12.91 -9.59
CA THR A 266 4.51 11.75 -8.72
C THR A 266 5.00 10.56 -9.55
N ILE A 267 5.93 9.79 -9.02
CA ILE A 267 6.52 8.62 -9.69
C ILE A 267 6.57 7.47 -8.69
N GLU A 268 5.84 6.39 -8.97
CA GLU A 268 5.73 5.27 -8.05
C GLU A 268 5.79 3.93 -8.79
N ASP A 269 6.24 2.86 -8.11
CA ASP A 269 6.13 1.51 -8.67
C ASP A 269 4.66 1.15 -8.93
N ALA A 270 3.82 1.56 -7.99
CA ALA A 270 2.38 1.61 -8.12
C ALA A 270 1.94 2.90 -7.42
N ALA A 271 1.04 3.67 -8.04
CA ALA A 271 0.41 4.85 -7.45
C ALA A 271 -0.22 4.53 -6.08
N GLU A 272 0.28 5.17 -5.04
CA GLU A 272 -0.15 5.11 -3.63
C GLU A 272 -0.41 6.52 -3.09
N LEU A 273 0.24 7.54 -3.67
CA LEU A 273 0.08 8.95 -3.31
C LEU A 273 -1.22 9.55 -3.86
N GLN A 274 -1.88 10.32 -3.01
CA GLN A 274 -3.11 11.06 -3.25
C GLN A 274 -2.89 12.52 -2.88
N LEU A 275 -2.47 13.30 -3.87
CA LEU A 275 -2.27 14.74 -3.72
C LEU A 275 -3.56 15.47 -4.10
N HIS A 276 -3.92 16.49 -3.33
CA HIS A 276 -5.16 17.25 -3.52
C HIS A 276 -4.99 18.48 -4.42
N GLN A 277 -3.75 18.83 -4.76
CA GLN A 277 -3.45 19.93 -5.67
C GLN A 277 -3.98 19.64 -7.08
N GLU A 278 -4.41 20.69 -7.79
CA GLU A 278 -5.01 20.54 -9.13
C GLU A 278 -3.99 20.07 -10.17
N HIS A 279 -2.75 20.56 -10.11
CA HIS A 279 -1.75 20.36 -11.15
C HIS A 279 -0.81 19.17 -10.88
N VAL A 280 -1.40 18.00 -10.64
CA VAL A 280 -0.69 16.75 -10.34
C VAL A 280 -0.72 15.80 -11.54
N ILE A 281 0.43 15.24 -11.91
CA ILE A 281 0.53 14.13 -12.86
C ILE A 281 1.14 12.93 -12.17
N SER A 282 0.39 11.83 -12.12
CA SER A 282 0.85 10.57 -11.54
C SER A 282 1.42 9.64 -12.60
N LEU A 283 2.67 9.22 -12.41
CA LEU A 283 3.37 8.26 -13.25
C LEU A 283 3.59 6.96 -12.50
N GLU A 284 3.32 5.84 -13.17
CA GLU A 284 3.48 4.50 -12.62
C GLU A 284 4.50 3.72 -13.44
N SER A 285 5.41 3.02 -12.74
CA SER A 285 6.34 2.10 -13.38
C SER A 285 5.58 0.96 -14.05
N ARG A 286 6.17 0.37 -15.09
CA ARG A 286 5.62 -0.82 -15.73
C ARG A 286 6.65 -1.94 -15.70
N PRO A 287 6.34 -3.11 -15.11
CA PRO A 287 7.24 -4.25 -15.21
C PRO A 287 7.38 -4.72 -16.66
N ALA A 288 8.42 -5.51 -16.94
CA ALA A 288 8.55 -6.16 -18.23
C ALA A 288 7.35 -7.06 -18.54
N ASN A 289 7.01 -7.19 -19.82
CA ASN A 289 6.08 -8.21 -20.28
C ASN A 289 6.71 -9.62 -20.17
N ILE A 290 5.94 -10.63 -20.56
CA ILE A 290 6.30 -12.06 -20.55
C ILE A 290 7.62 -12.33 -21.31
N GLU A 291 7.89 -11.58 -22.37
CA GLU A 291 9.12 -11.69 -23.17
C GLU A 291 10.32 -10.94 -22.57
N GLY A 292 10.17 -10.37 -21.36
CA GLY A 292 11.20 -9.54 -20.72
C GLY A 292 11.36 -8.16 -21.34
N LYS A 293 10.40 -7.70 -22.17
CA LYS A 293 10.46 -6.43 -22.91
C LYS A 293 9.50 -5.38 -22.35
N GLY A 294 9.75 -4.12 -22.69
CA GLY A 294 8.81 -3.03 -22.43
C GLY A 294 8.68 -2.61 -20.96
N ALA A 295 9.63 -3.00 -20.11
CA ALA A 295 9.75 -2.42 -18.77
C ALA A 295 9.95 -0.91 -18.86
N ILE A 296 9.26 -0.17 -18.00
CA ILE A 296 9.45 1.26 -17.78
C ILE A 296 9.75 1.40 -16.28
N THR A 297 10.99 1.65 -15.94
CA THR A 297 11.44 1.72 -14.55
C THR A 297 11.14 3.09 -13.92
N ILE A 298 11.17 3.19 -12.59
CA ILE A 298 11.13 4.49 -11.89
C ILE A 298 12.22 5.42 -12.44
N ARG A 299 13.42 4.89 -12.70
CA ARG A 299 14.53 5.64 -13.27
C ARG A 299 14.19 6.27 -14.63
N ASP A 300 13.52 5.52 -15.51
CA ASP A 300 13.09 6.02 -16.82
C ASP A 300 12.06 7.15 -16.67
N LEU A 301 11.13 7.00 -15.73
CA LEU A 301 10.11 8.01 -15.42
C LEU A 301 10.72 9.27 -14.82
N VAL A 302 11.71 9.16 -13.92
CA VAL A 302 12.44 10.30 -13.35
C VAL A 302 13.14 11.07 -14.47
N ARG A 303 13.82 10.40 -15.39
CA ARG A 303 14.45 11.08 -16.53
C ARG A 303 13.45 11.77 -17.45
N ASN A 304 12.32 11.11 -17.69
CA ASN A 304 11.27 11.67 -18.52
C ASN A 304 10.60 12.89 -17.86
N SER A 305 10.39 12.85 -16.54
CA SER A 305 9.72 13.92 -15.80
C SER A 305 10.48 15.25 -15.88
N LEU A 306 11.82 15.23 -15.97
CA LEU A 306 12.63 16.44 -16.17
C LEU A 306 12.26 17.23 -17.45
N ARG A 307 11.62 16.58 -18.44
CA ARG A 307 11.15 17.22 -19.68
C ARG A 307 9.70 17.69 -19.62
N MET A 308 9.00 17.37 -18.53
CA MET A 308 7.59 17.68 -18.33
C MET A 308 7.38 19.02 -17.61
N ARG A 309 8.46 19.79 -17.41
CA ARG A 309 8.50 21.07 -16.69
C ARG A 309 7.83 20.97 -15.29
N PRO A 310 8.24 20.04 -14.40
CA PRO A 310 7.73 20.00 -13.05
C PRO A 310 8.31 21.14 -12.22
N ASP A 311 7.51 21.67 -11.29
CA ASP A 311 8.02 22.45 -10.16
C ASP A 311 8.48 21.51 -9.04
N ARG A 312 7.83 20.35 -8.90
CA ARG A 312 8.13 19.32 -7.88
C ARG A 312 8.14 17.93 -8.48
N ILE A 313 9.11 17.12 -8.06
CA ILE A 313 9.13 15.68 -8.32
C ILE A 313 8.98 14.95 -6.99
N VAL A 314 8.00 14.06 -6.91
CA VAL A 314 7.77 13.22 -5.74
C VAL A 314 7.97 11.76 -6.14
N VAL A 315 9.02 11.13 -5.61
CA VAL A 315 9.29 9.71 -5.88
C VAL A 315 8.76 8.90 -4.70
N GLY A 316 7.80 8.00 -4.94
CA GLY A 316 7.12 7.27 -3.87
C GLY A 316 8.08 6.48 -2.99
N GLU A 317 9.04 5.79 -3.60
CA GLU A 317 10.15 5.14 -2.89
C GLU A 317 11.36 4.96 -3.81
N VAL A 318 12.56 5.25 -3.30
CA VAL A 318 13.82 4.90 -3.95
C VAL A 318 14.44 3.65 -3.33
N ARG A 319 14.81 2.71 -4.19
CA ARG A 319 15.33 1.37 -3.87
C ARG A 319 16.56 0.97 -4.68
N SER A 320 16.82 1.61 -5.82
CA SER A 320 17.92 1.25 -6.73
C SER A 320 18.50 2.46 -7.48
N GLY A 321 19.00 2.24 -8.71
CA GLY A 321 19.75 3.22 -9.49
C GLY A 321 19.02 4.54 -9.81
N GLU A 322 17.70 4.58 -9.67
CA GLU A 322 16.90 5.82 -9.74
C GLU A 322 17.32 6.87 -8.69
N ALA A 323 17.97 6.45 -7.60
CA ALA A 323 18.48 7.37 -6.60
C ALA A 323 19.46 8.39 -7.20
N LEU A 324 20.30 7.99 -8.16
CA LEU A 324 21.23 8.91 -8.81
C LEU A 324 20.48 9.99 -9.62
N ASP A 325 19.54 9.59 -10.47
CA ASP A 325 18.79 10.53 -11.30
C ASP A 325 17.88 11.44 -10.45
N MET A 326 17.35 10.93 -9.33
CA MET A 326 16.62 11.73 -8.35
C MET A 326 17.52 12.78 -7.68
N LEU A 327 18.70 12.39 -7.19
CA LEU A 327 19.66 13.32 -6.59
C LEU A 327 20.13 14.38 -7.60
N GLN A 328 20.31 13.99 -8.86
CA GLN A 328 20.61 14.93 -9.93
C GLN A 328 19.46 15.92 -10.15
N ALA A 329 18.22 15.45 -10.21
CA ALA A 329 17.05 16.32 -10.34
C ALA A 329 16.99 17.37 -9.22
N MET A 330 17.22 16.94 -7.97
CA MET A 330 17.30 17.78 -6.77
C MET A 330 18.41 18.83 -6.85
N ASN A 331 19.54 18.52 -7.49
CA ASN A 331 20.66 19.44 -7.66
C ASN A 331 20.51 20.37 -8.88
N THR A 332 19.68 20.02 -9.86
CA THR A 332 19.57 20.74 -11.15
C THR A 332 18.23 21.47 -11.32
N GLY A 333 17.76 22.16 -10.28
CA GLY A 333 16.64 23.10 -10.37
C GLY A 333 15.24 22.50 -10.21
N HIS A 334 15.13 21.27 -9.72
CA HIS A 334 13.86 20.69 -9.25
C HIS A 334 13.86 20.60 -7.72
N ASP A 335 14.15 21.74 -7.10
CA ASP A 335 14.22 21.91 -5.66
C ASP A 335 12.87 21.58 -5.02
N GLY A 336 12.92 21.19 -3.76
CA GLY A 336 11.73 20.84 -3.02
C GLY A 336 11.18 19.46 -3.36
N SER A 337 11.96 18.59 -4.00
CA SER A 337 11.57 17.22 -4.29
C SER A 337 11.42 16.42 -3.00
N LEU A 338 10.47 15.48 -2.99
CA LEU A 338 10.20 14.62 -1.84
C LEU A 338 10.33 13.16 -2.23
N THR A 339 10.83 12.33 -1.32
CA THR A 339 10.92 10.89 -1.55
C THR A 339 10.76 10.07 -0.28
N THR A 340 10.56 8.76 -0.42
CA THR A 340 10.81 7.82 0.69
C THR A 340 11.96 6.87 0.41
N ALA A 341 12.61 6.42 1.48
CA ALA A 341 13.67 5.42 1.38
C ALA A 341 13.68 4.53 2.63
N HIS A 342 13.97 3.24 2.45
CA HIS A 342 14.12 2.36 3.59
C HIS A 342 15.46 2.58 4.30
N ALA A 343 15.43 2.79 5.61
CA ALA A 343 16.61 2.88 6.45
C ALA A 343 16.27 2.62 7.93
N ASN A 344 17.25 2.22 8.72
CA ASN A 344 17.11 2.00 10.17
C ASN A 344 17.51 3.22 11.02
N SER A 345 18.14 4.23 10.42
CA SER A 345 18.49 5.50 11.04
C SER A 345 18.79 6.57 9.96
N PRO A 346 18.85 7.86 10.31
CA PRO A 346 19.31 8.91 9.38
C PRO A 346 20.72 8.66 8.82
N ARG A 347 21.64 8.09 9.62
CA ARG A 347 22.99 7.76 9.15
C ARG A 347 23.01 6.56 8.21
N ASP A 348 22.22 5.52 8.51
CA ASP A 348 22.06 4.34 7.65
C ASP A 348 21.45 4.69 6.29
N LEU A 349 20.55 5.68 6.26
CA LEU A 349 19.97 6.19 5.02
C LEU A 349 21.05 6.67 4.03
N LEU A 350 22.05 7.41 4.50
CA LEU A 350 23.11 7.92 3.63
C LEU A 350 23.91 6.77 2.99
N ALA A 351 24.28 5.76 3.77
CA ALA A 351 25.00 4.59 3.27
C ALA A 351 24.17 3.79 2.25
N ARG A 352 22.85 3.73 2.46
CA ARG A 352 21.93 3.10 1.51
C ARG A 352 21.81 3.89 0.22
N LEU A 353 21.69 5.21 0.28
CA LEU A 353 21.70 6.06 -0.91
C LEU A 353 23.02 5.93 -1.69
N GLU A 354 24.17 5.88 -1.01
CA GLU A 354 25.46 5.60 -1.65
C GLU A 354 25.41 4.27 -2.43
N THR A 355 24.90 3.21 -1.82
CA THR A 355 24.77 1.89 -2.45
C THR A 355 23.81 1.92 -3.64
N MET A 356 22.65 2.58 -3.50
CA MET A 356 21.66 2.73 -4.58
C MET A 356 22.23 3.48 -5.78
N VAL A 357 23.03 4.52 -5.55
CA VAL A 357 23.71 5.26 -6.62
C VAL A 357 24.70 4.37 -7.37
N LEU A 358 25.44 3.51 -6.67
CA LEU A 358 26.36 2.55 -7.33
C LEU A 358 25.62 1.54 -8.22
N MET A 359 24.38 1.18 -7.88
CA MET A 359 23.54 0.31 -8.71
C MET A 359 23.09 0.97 -10.02
N ALA A 360 23.28 2.28 -10.17
CA ALA A 360 22.96 3.01 -11.40
C ALA A 360 23.89 2.64 -12.58
N GLY A 361 24.96 1.88 -12.33
CA GLY A 361 25.89 1.39 -13.34
C GLY A 361 26.94 2.41 -13.80
N MET A 362 27.10 3.51 -13.05
CA MET A 362 28.13 4.53 -13.30
C MET A 362 29.29 4.36 -12.33
N GLU A 363 30.51 4.38 -12.83
CA GLU A 363 31.72 4.37 -12.00
C GLU A 363 31.99 5.79 -11.47
N LEU A 364 31.39 6.12 -10.33
CA LEU A 364 31.61 7.37 -9.61
C LEU A 364 32.48 7.13 -8.38
N PRO A 365 33.50 7.96 -8.10
CA PRO A 365 34.20 7.93 -6.83
C PRO A 365 33.22 8.13 -5.67
N VAL A 366 33.38 7.37 -4.57
CA VAL A 366 32.49 7.43 -3.39
C VAL A 366 32.34 8.86 -2.87
N ARG A 367 33.42 9.64 -2.88
CA ARG A 367 33.39 11.05 -2.49
C ARG A 367 32.42 11.87 -3.35
N ALA A 368 32.44 11.69 -4.67
CA ALA A 368 31.54 12.40 -5.57
C ALA A 368 30.07 12.02 -5.32
N ILE A 369 29.80 10.75 -4.98
CA ILE A 369 28.45 10.30 -4.60
C ILE A 369 28.00 11.00 -3.30
N ARG A 370 28.88 11.08 -2.31
CA ARG A 370 28.61 11.79 -1.06
C ARG A 370 28.35 13.27 -1.26
N GLU A 371 29.13 13.91 -2.13
CA GLU A 371 28.95 15.32 -2.50
C GLU A 371 27.58 15.54 -3.15
N GLN A 372 27.15 14.64 -4.04
CA GLN A 372 25.82 14.67 -4.64
C GLN A 372 24.70 14.52 -3.59
N ILE A 373 24.84 13.57 -2.66
CA ILE A 373 23.85 13.34 -1.59
C ILE A 373 23.76 14.56 -0.67
N ALA A 374 24.91 15.06 -0.22
CA ALA A 374 25.00 16.15 0.74
C ALA A 374 24.55 17.50 0.16
N SER A 375 24.71 17.70 -1.14
CA SER A 375 24.20 18.89 -1.85
C SER A 375 22.70 18.79 -2.12
N ALA A 376 22.19 17.59 -2.41
CA ALA A 376 20.81 17.41 -2.83
C ALA A 376 19.82 17.40 -1.68
N LEU A 377 20.16 16.80 -0.53
CA LEU A 377 19.22 16.61 0.57
C LEU A 377 19.35 17.72 1.62
N ASP A 378 18.22 18.23 2.09
CA ASP A 378 18.17 19.24 3.15
C ASP A 378 17.71 18.65 4.49
N LEU A 379 16.62 17.86 4.48
CA LEU A 379 16.00 17.31 5.69
C LEU A 379 15.66 15.81 5.56
N ILE A 380 16.09 15.04 6.56
CA ILE A 380 15.69 13.65 6.76
C ILE A 380 14.58 13.61 7.82
N VAL A 381 13.42 13.09 7.42
CA VAL A 381 12.29 12.80 8.31
C VAL A 381 12.31 11.30 8.62
N HIS A 382 12.87 10.89 9.75
CA HIS A 382 12.99 9.47 10.09
C HIS A 382 11.82 9.01 10.96
N GLN A 383 11.12 7.96 10.52
CA GLN A 383 9.95 7.42 11.18
C GLN A 383 10.13 5.94 11.52
N SER A 384 9.82 5.60 12.78
CA SER A 384 9.93 4.25 13.29
C SER A 384 8.56 3.74 13.77
N ARG A 385 8.30 2.44 13.55
CA ARG A 385 7.22 1.71 14.23
C ARG A 385 7.79 1.17 15.55
N LEU A 386 7.25 1.63 16.67
CA LEU A 386 7.68 1.19 17.98
C LEU A 386 7.02 -0.15 18.36
N ARG A 387 7.48 -0.76 19.47
CA ARG A 387 7.04 -2.11 19.89
C ARG A 387 5.55 -2.20 20.22
N ASP A 388 4.95 -1.10 20.67
CA ASP A 388 3.52 -1.00 20.94
C ASP A 388 2.67 -0.78 19.67
N GLY A 389 3.32 -0.77 18.50
CA GLY A 389 2.68 -0.55 17.20
C GLY A 389 2.51 0.92 16.82
N SER A 390 2.79 1.86 17.74
CA SER A 390 2.72 3.28 17.44
C SER A 390 3.80 3.69 16.44
N ARG A 391 3.50 4.70 15.61
CA ARG A 391 4.42 5.24 14.60
C ARG A 391 4.83 6.64 15.03
N LYS A 392 6.14 6.88 15.18
CA LYS A 392 6.69 8.17 15.65
C LYS A 392 7.78 8.66 14.70
N ILE A 393 7.80 9.95 14.40
CA ILE A 393 8.94 10.61 13.74
C ILE A 393 10.05 10.73 14.77
N THR A 394 10.95 9.76 14.79
CA THR A 394 11.98 9.64 15.82
C THR A 394 13.13 10.63 15.62
N TYR A 395 13.37 11.07 14.40
CA TYR A 395 14.37 12.11 14.09
C TYR A 395 13.86 13.06 13.00
N LEU A 396 14.13 14.35 13.20
CA LEU A 396 14.21 15.35 12.14
C LEU A 396 15.65 15.83 12.07
N THR A 397 16.36 15.43 11.02
CA THR A 397 17.81 15.60 10.91
C THR A 397 18.14 16.42 9.67
N GLU A 398 18.82 17.55 9.87
CA GLU A 398 19.39 18.37 8.80
C GLU A 398 20.64 17.69 8.22
N VAL A 399 20.79 17.76 6.90
CA VAL A 399 22.03 17.42 6.18
C VAL A 399 22.80 18.73 5.94
N GLN A 400 23.97 18.88 6.57
CA GLN A 400 24.69 20.16 6.61
C GLN A 400 25.77 20.32 5.52
N GLY A 401 25.98 19.31 4.69
CA GLY A 401 27.09 19.23 3.74
C GLY A 401 28.12 18.19 4.14
N MET A 402 29.37 18.38 3.68
CA MET A 402 30.49 17.48 3.96
C MET A 402 31.62 18.14 4.74
N GLU A 403 32.23 17.39 5.64
CA GLU A 403 33.50 17.71 6.29
C GLU A 403 34.49 16.58 5.96
N GLY A 404 35.49 16.88 5.12
CA GLY A 404 36.33 15.86 4.53
C GLY A 404 35.51 14.87 3.68
N ASP A 405 35.56 13.58 4.02
CA ASP A 405 34.82 12.52 3.33
C ASP A 405 33.51 12.12 4.03
N VAL A 406 33.10 12.85 5.07
CA VAL A 406 31.93 12.52 5.90
C VAL A 406 30.82 13.54 5.69
N ILE A 407 29.60 13.05 5.43
CA ILE A 407 28.40 13.89 5.41
C ILE A 407 28.03 14.23 6.85
N VAL A 408 27.89 15.51 7.15
CA VAL A 408 27.58 16.03 8.49
C VAL A 408 26.05 16.07 8.65
N LEU A 409 25.57 15.47 9.73
CA LEU A 409 24.16 15.43 10.10
C LEU A 409 23.94 16.17 11.41
N GLN A 410 22.83 16.90 11.50
CA GLN A 410 22.45 17.63 12.69
C GLN A 410 20.99 17.35 13.06
N ASP A 411 20.77 16.66 14.18
CA ASP A 411 19.42 16.43 14.69
C ASP A 411 18.84 17.76 15.21
N ILE A 412 17.63 18.07 14.76
CA ILE A 412 16.84 19.25 15.16
C ILE A 412 15.77 18.84 16.17
N PHE A 413 15.13 17.69 15.92
CA PHE A 413 14.18 17.06 16.84
C PHE A 413 14.50 15.59 16.99
N VAL A 414 14.36 15.08 18.21
CA VAL A 414 14.54 13.67 18.56
C VAL A 414 13.38 13.17 19.41
N TYR A 415 13.01 11.90 19.24
CA TYR A 415 12.09 11.22 20.15
C TYR A 415 12.86 10.45 21.21
N GLU A 416 12.62 10.77 22.48
CA GLU A 416 13.21 10.09 23.62
C GLU A 416 12.20 9.14 24.25
N GLN A 417 12.47 7.84 24.16
CA GLN A 417 11.72 6.84 24.92
C GLN A 417 12.16 6.89 26.39
N GLN A 418 11.20 7.15 27.28
CA GLN A 418 11.43 7.25 28.73
C GLN A 418 11.06 5.96 29.48
N GLY A 419 10.19 5.13 28.90
CA GLY A 419 9.78 3.88 29.51
C GLY A 419 8.64 3.20 28.76
N VAL A 420 7.97 2.29 29.46
CA VAL A 420 6.78 1.57 29.01
C VAL A 420 5.79 1.59 30.18
N ASP A 421 4.51 1.85 29.90
CA ASP A 421 3.45 1.84 30.91
C ASP A 421 2.99 0.40 31.27
N ASP A 422 2.13 0.27 32.27
CA ASP A 422 1.60 -1.02 32.75
C ASP A 422 0.78 -1.77 31.70
N HIS A 423 0.39 -1.10 30.61
CA HIS A 423 -0.36 -1.66 29.49
C HIS A 423 0.52 -1.98 28.27
N GLY A 424 1.85 -1.87 28.41
CA GLY A 424 2.81 -2.15 27.34
C GLY A 424 2.94 -1.03 26.31
N ARG A 425 2.39 0.16 26.55
CA ARG A 425 2.50 1.32 25.66
C ARG A 425 3.78 2.10 25.96
N ILE A 426 4.40 2.64 24.92
CA ILE A 426 5.66 3.34 25.08
C ILE A 426 5.40 4.76 25.57
N ILE A 427 6.06 5.11 26.68
CA ILE A 427 6.11 6.47 27.20
C ILE A 427 7.37 7.13 26.64
N GLY A 428 7.20 8.26 25.97
CA GLY A 428 8.30 9.06 25.46
C GLY A 428 7.85 10.44 25.03
N ARG A 429 8.81 11.30 24.75
CA ARG A 429 8.57 12.70 24.37
C ARG A 429 9.40 13.09 23.17
N PHE A 430 8.88 14.00 22.37
CA PHE A 430 9.69 14.71 21.37
C PHE A 430 10.44 15.84 22.07
N ARG A 431 11.71 16.02 21.72
CA ARG A 431 12.58 17.05 22.26
C ARG A 431 13.29 17.78 21.12
N ALA A 432 13.27 19.11 21.14
CA ALA A 432 14.12 19.91 20.27
C ALA A 432 15.57 19.88 20.80
N THR A 433 16.55 19.91 19.91
CA THR A 433 17.96 19.82 20.31
C THR A 433 18.56 21.15 20.77
N GLY A 434 17.82 22.26 20.69
CA GLY A 434 18.35 23.61 20.92
C GLY A 434 18.99 24.23 19.68
N ILE A 435 19.11 23.47 18.59
CA ILE A 435 19.88 23.86 17.42
C ILE A 435 18.94 24.39 16.34
N ARG A 436 19.29 25.56 15.81
CA ARG A 436 18.63 26.13 14.63
C ARG A 436 19.30 25.58 13.37
N PRO A 437 18.54 25.09 12.38
CA PRO A 437 19.10 24.62 11.12
C PRO A 437 19.84 25.74 10.38
N LYS A 438 20.87 25.40 9.61
CA LYS A 438 21.60 26.35 8.75
C LYS A 438 20.72 26.89 7.62
N PHE A 439 19.77 26.10 7.12
CA PHE A 439 18.83 26.56 6.09
C PHE A 439 17.74 27.53 6.59
N ILE A 440 17.80 28.02 7.84
CA ILE A 440 16.82 28.98 8.38
C ILE A 440 16.72 30.25 7.52
N ASP A 441 17.85 30.72 6.98
CA ASP A 441 17.90 31.91 6.11
C ASP A 441 17.14 31.68 4.80
N ARG A 442 17.11 30.43 4.29
CA ARG A 442 16.29 30.06 3.12
C ARG A 442 14.80 30.13 3.44
N LEU A 443 14.40 29.74 4.66
CA LEU A 443 13.00 29.87 5.09
C LEU A 443 12.60 31.35 5.17
N GLU A 444 13.45 32.19 5.75
CA GLU A 444 13.18 33.63 5.84
C GLU A 444 13.14 34.32 4.47
N ALA A 445 14.03 33.93 3.54
CA ALA A 445 14.02 34.41 2.16
C ALA A 445 12.76 33.99 1.40
N ALA A 446 12.17 32.84 1.74
CA ALA A 446 10.86 32.40 1.25
C ALA A 446 9.67 33.10 1.97
N GLY A 447 9.94 34.06 2.86
CA GLY A 447 8.92 34.79 3.61
C GLY A 447 8.36 34.04 4.82
N ILE A 448 8.97 32.92 5.21
CA ILE A 448 8.49 32.04 6.28
C ILE A 448 9.32 32.27 7.54
N LYS A 449 8.72 32.90 8.55
CA LYS A 449 9.35 33.12 9.86
C LYS A 449 8.86 32.11 10.87
N LEU A 450 9.78 31.28 11.38
CA LEU A 450 9.51 30.34 12.46
C LEU A 450 9.81 30.97 13.82
N PRO A 451 8.88 30.86 14.81
CA PRO A 451 9.16 31.26 16.18
C PRO A 451 10.39 30.56 16.76
N ALA A 452 11.23 31.31 17.46
CA ALA A 452 12.45 30.79 18.11
C ALA A 452 12.16 29.65 19.09
N GLU A 453 10.98 29.72 19.70
CA GLU A 453 10.46 28.83 20.72
C GLU A 453 10.35 27.38 20.22
N ILE A 454 10.16 27.17 18.91
CA ILE A 454 10.06 25.84 18.29
C ILE A 454 11.32 25.00 18.53
N PHE A 455 12.48 25.64 18.68
CA PHE A 455 13.77 24.95 18.84
C PHE A 455 14.26 24.90 20.29
N ARG A 456 13.52 25.46 21.26
CA ARG A 456 13.96 25.48 22.66
C ARG A 456 13.85 24.09 23.30
N ILE A 457 14.83 23.76 24.15
CA ILE A 457 14.99 22.48 24.85
C ILE A 457 13.95 22.32 25.96
#